data_AF-A0A2T6ZSX9-F1
#
_entry.id   AF-A0A2T6ZSX9-F1
#
_cell.length_a   1.000
_cell.length_b   1.000
_cell.length_c   1.000
_cell.angle_alpha   90.00
_cell.angle_beta   90.00
_cell.angle_gamma   90.00
#
_symmetry.space_group_name_H-M   'P 1'
#
loop_
_entity.id
_entity.type
_entity.pdbx_description
1 polymer ?
#
loop_
_entity_poly.entity_id
_entity_poly.type
_entity_poly.pdbx_seq_one_letter_code
_entity_poly.pdbx_strand_id
1 'polypeptide(L)'
;DRSGLGVVYRAHSMMTFETNQVQGLEAIKEKIATLPFQELKHRIATLDAHPSGESGSIIVLITGQLLIDGGEHPQKYSQCFHLIPEGGTYYVLNDIFRLIYDA
;
A
#
# COMPACT_ATOMS: atom_id res chain seq x y z
N ASP A 1 12.38 4.95 -4.78
CA ASP A 1 13.04 5.11 -3.47
C ASP A 1 11.99 4.89 -2.38
N ARG A 2 12.23 3.96 -1.45
CA ARG A 2 11.30 3.64 -0.35
C ARG A 2 11.47 4.56 0.86
N SER A 3 12.47 5.44 0.85
CA SER A 3 12.77 6.38 1.94
C SER A 3 11.60 7.31 2.30
N GLY A 4 10.75 7.66 1.33
CA GLY A 4 9.57 8.52 1.53
C GLY A 4 8.35 7.83 2.16
N LEU A 5 8.30 6.50 2.18
CA LEU A 5 7.16 5.75 2.74
C LEU A 5 7.05 5.93 4.25
N GLY A 6 8.15 6.26 4.94
CA GLY A 6 8.12 6.58 6.37
C GLY A 6 7.29 7.84 6.69
N VAL A 7 7.05 8.73 5.72
CA VAL A 7 6.35 10.00 5.95
C VAL A 7 4.83 9.81 5.96
N VAL A 8 4.32 8.74 5.34
CA VAL A 8 2.87 8.55 5.15
C VAL A 8 2.20 7.66 6.21
N TYR A 9 2.95 6.98 7.08
CA TYR A 9 2.39 6.15 8.16
C TYR A 9 2.54 6.78 9.55
N ARG A 10 1.73 6.32 10.51
CA ARG A 10 1.71 6.76 11.91
C ARG A 10 1.85 5.56 12.85
N ALA A 11 1.98 5.82 14.15
CA ALA A 11 2.13 4.77 15.17
C ALA A 11 0.94 3.80 15.24
N HIS A 12 -0.25 4.27 14.86
CA HIS A 12 -1.48 3.47 14.84
C HIS A 12 -1.86 2.95 13.45
N SER A 13 -1.06 3.22 12.42
CA SER A 13 -1.29 2.68 11.07
C SER A 13 -1.15 1.16 11.06
N MET A 14 -1.91 0.49 10.20
CA MET A 14 -1.87 -0.96 10.03
C MET A 14 -1.58 -1.31 8.57
N MET A 15 -0.74 -2.33 8.37
CA MET A 15 -0.50 -2.93 7.07
C MET A 15 -0.81 -4.42 7.13
N THR A 16 -1.51 -4.93 6.12
CA THR A 16 -1.64 -6.36 5.85
C THR A 16 -1.03 -6.66 4.49
N PHE A 17 0.05 -7.44 4.45
CA PHE A 17 0.71 -7.86 3.21
C PHE A 17 0.66 -9.39 3.10
N GLU A 18 -0.08 -9.91 2.11
CA GLU A 18 -0.19 -11.37 1.88
C GLU A 18 -0.50 -12.15 3.19
N THR A 19 -1.53 -11.73 3.94
CA THR A 19 -1.93 -12.23 5.28
C THR A 19 -1.10 -11.75 6.48
N ASN A 20 0.14 -11.28 6.28
CA ASN A 20 0.99 -10.85 7.37
C ASN A 20 0.59 -9.44 7.84
N GLN A 21 0.13 -9.34 9.08
CA GLN A 21 -0.32 -8.09 9.69
C GLN A 21 0.79 -7.45 10.52
N VAL A 22 0.99 -6.15 10.35
CA VAL A 22 1.89 -5.33 11.16
C VAL A 22 1.20 -4.02 11.52
N GLN A 23 1.57 -3.45 12.67
CA GLN A 23 1.04 -2.18 13.15
C GLN A 23 2.19 -1.24 13.53
N GLY A 24 2.03 0.02 13.18
CA GLY A 24 2.93 1.11 13.49
C GLY A 24 4.00 1.36 12.45
N LEU A 25 4.39 2.62 12.34
CA LEU A 25 5.37 3.13 11.37
C LEU A 25 6.64 2.28 11.28
N GLU A 26 7.28 1.96 12.41
CA GLU A 26 8.55 1.23 12.39
C GLU A 26 8.39 -0.22 11.92
N ALA A 27 7.34 -0.94 12.38
CA ALA A 27 7.07 -2.30 11.92
C ALA A 27 6.69 -2.34 10.44
N ILE A 28 5.95 -1.34 9.95
CA ILE A 28 5.62 -1.19 8.53
C ILE A 28 6.89 -0.95 7.70
N LYS A 29 7.78 -0.06 8.15
CA LYS A 29 9.07 0.20 7.48
C LYS A 29 9.94 -1.05 7.42
N GLU A 30 10.05 -1.78 8.52
CA GLU A 30 10.77 -3.05 8.57
C GLU A 30 10.14 -4.06 7.61
N LYS A 31 8.81 -4.22 7.64
CA LYS A 31 8.10 -5.12 6.72
C LYS A 31 8.42 -4.79 5.26
N ILE A 32 8.30 -3.53 4.86
CA ILE A 32 8.61 -3.06 3.50
C ILE A 32 10.08 -3.33 3.13
N ALA A 33 11.02 -3.17 4.08
CA ALA A 33 12.44 -3.42 3.86
C ALA A 33 12.78 -4.91 3.68
N THR A 34 12.03 -5.81 4.34
CA THR A 34 12.21 -7.26 4.23
C THR A 34 11.66 -7.87 2.94
N LEU A 35 10.90 -7.11 2.15
CA LEU A 35 10.31 -7.64 0.93
C LEU A 35 11.40 -7.95 -0.13
N PRO A 36 11.35 -9.14 -0.76
CA PRO A 36 12.47 -9.69 -1.54
C PRO A 36 12.54 -9.13 -2.96
N PHE A 37 12.48 -7.82 -3.12
CA PHE A 37 12.57 -7.16 -4.43
C PHE A 37 13.42 -5.90 -4.31
N GLN A 38 14.34 -5.69 -5.26
CA GLN A 38 15.24 -4.53 -5.28
C GLN A 38 14.56 -3.36 -5.99
N GLU A 39 13.99 -3.64 -7.16
CA GLU A 39 13.18 -2.71 -7.94
C GLU A 39 11.74 -3.21 -8.03
N LEU A 40 10.79 -2.35 -7.66
CA LEU A 40 9.37 -2.62 -7.81
C LEU A 40 8.73 -1.47 -8.57
N LYS A 41 8.09 -1.78 -9.71
CA LYS A 41 7.31 -0.83 -10.48
C LYS A 41 5.83 -1.20 -10.43
N HIS A 42 5.02 -0.28 -9.93
CA HIS A 42 3.56 -0.38 -9.99
C HIS A 42 3.06 0.09 -11.36
N ARG A 43 2.32 -0.76 -12.06
CA ARG A 43 1.49 -0.37 -13.20
C ARG A 43 0.03 -0.42 -12.76
N ILE A 44 -0.54 0.76 -12.54
CA ILE A 44 -1.93 0.91 -12.13
C ILE A 44 -2.82 0.58 -13.34
N ALA A 45 -3.76 -0.33 -13.14
CA ALA A 45 -4.80 -0.66 -14.12
C ALA A 45 -6.10 0.07 -13.80
N THR A 46 -6.56 0.00 -12.55
CA THR A 46 -7.72 0.76 -12.05
C THR A 46 -7.38 1.45 -10.74
N LEU A 47 -8.05 2.57 -10.51
CA LEU A 47 -8.01 3.32 -9.27
C LEU A 47 -9.41 3.88 -9.03
N ASP A 48 -10.04 3.44 -7.97
CA ASP A 48 -11.37 3.85 -7.56
C ASP A 48 -11.30 4.39 -6.14
N ALA A 49 -11.93 5.54 -5.88
CA ALA A 49 -11.85 6.21 -4.58
C ALA A 49 -13.21 6.73 -4.13
N HIS A 50 -13.51 6.57 -2.84
CA HIS A 50 -14.74 7.02 -2.22
C HIS A 50 -14.43 7.71 -0.88
N PRO A 51 -15.26 8.66 -0.44
CA PRO A 51 -15.26 9.09 0.96
C PRO A 51 -15.52 7.88 1.87
N SER A 52 -14.71 7.69 2.91
CA SER A 52 -14.84 6.59 3.88
C SER A 52 -15.52 7.01 5.18
N GLY A 53 -15.94 8.27 5.29
CA GLY A 53 -16.64 8.83 6.45
C GLY A 53 -16.87 10.34 6.31
N GLU A 54 -17.53 10.93 7.30
CA GLU A 54 -17.85 12.37 7.31
C GLU A 54 -16.63 13.26 7.61
N SER A 55 -15.54 12.68 8.12
CA SER A 55 -14.32 13.39 8.52
C SER A 55 -13.37 13.72 7.36
N GLY A 56 -13.79 13.52 6.12
CA GLY A 56 -12.96 13.76 4.93
C GLY A 56 -11.92 12.65 4.67
N SER A 57 -12.04 11.51 5.35
CA SER A 57 -11.26 10.31 5.06
C SER A 57 -11.66 9.69 3.72
N ILE A 58 -10.71 9.03 3.07
CA ILE A 58 -10.89 8.45 1.73
C ILE A 58 -10.49 6.98 1.78
N ILE A 59 -11.31 6.11 1.18
CA ILE A 59 -10.91 4.75 0.84
C ILE A 59 -10.57 4.70 -0.65
N VAL A 60 -9.43 4.09 -0.97
CA VAL A 60 -8.94 3.94 -2.34
C VAL A 60 -8.67 2.47 -2.59
N LEU A 61 -9.23 1.93 -3.68
CA LEU A 61 -8.92 0.60 -4.19
C LEU A 61 -8.12 0.75 -5.48
N ILE A 62 -6.98 0.06 -5.54
CA ILE A 62 -6.08 0.04 -6.68
C ILE A 62 -5.97 -1.40 -7.14
N THR A 63 -6.11 -1.62 -8.45
CA THR A 63 -5.72 -2.88 -9.08
C THR A 63 -4.64 -2.62 -10.12
N GLY A 64 -3.77 -3.59 -10.33
CA GLY A 64 -2.69 -3.39 -11.28
C GLY A 64 -1.74 -4.56 -11.39
N GLN A 65 -0.56 -4.24 -11.89
CA GLN A 65 0.54 -5.17 -12.09
C GLN A 65 1.81 -4.67 -11.40
N LEU A 66 2.53 -5.60 -10.77
CA LEU A 66 3.85 -5.41 -10.20
C LEU A 66 4.89 -5.97 -11.16
N LEU A 67 5.82 -5.11 -11.59
CA LEU A 67 7.05 -5.57 -12.23
C LEU A 67 8.15 -5.57 -11.17
N ILE A 68 8.71 -6.75 -10.94
CA ILE A 68 9.78 -7.00 -9.97
C ILE A 68 11.08 -7.15 -10.75
N ASP A 69 12.11 -6.39 -10.38
CA ASP A 69 13.49 -6.48 -10.87
C ASP A 69 13.62 -6.51 -12.42
N GLY A 70 12.71 -5.82 -13.12
CA GLY A 70 12.69 -5.76 -14.58
C GLY A 70 12.25 -7.07 -15.28
N GLY A 71 11.73 -8.03 -14.52
CA GLY A 71 11.27 -9.31 -15.05
C GLY A 71 10.12 -9.19 -16.05
N GLU A 72 10.04 -10.18 -16.96
CA GLU A 72 9.06 -10.21 -18.05
C GLU A 72 7.64 -10.60 -17.59
N HIS A 73 7.49 -11.11 -16.36
CA HIS A 73 6.24 -11.64 -15.82
C HIS A 73 5.63 -10.71 -14.76
N PRO A 74 4.79 -9.72 -15.16
CA PRO A 74 4.11 -8.86 -14.21
C PRO A 74 3.14 -9.66 -13.32
N GLN A 75 3.22 -9.46 -12.00
CA GLN A 75 2.31 -10.07 -11.04
C GLN A 75 1.10 -9.17 -10.82
N LYS A 76 -0.12 -9.71 -10.95
CA LYS A 76 -1.33 -8.91 -10.66
C LYS A 76 -1.44 -8.67 -9.16
N TYR A 77 -1.94 -7.50 -8.79
CA TYR A 77 -2.17 -7.16 -7.38
C TYR A 77 -3.44 -6.33 -7.20
N SER A 78 -3.94 -6.36 -5.96
CA SER A 78 -4.93 -5.43 -5.44
C SER A 78 -4.40 -4.80 -4.17
N GLN A 79 -4.59 -3.49 -4.01
CA GLN A 79 -4.19 -2.76 -2.83
C GLN A 79 -5.27 -1.77 -2.42
N CYS A 80 -5.60 -1.75 -1.14
CA CYS A 80 -6.58 -0.84 -0.57
C CYS A 80 -5.92 0.06 0.46
N PHE A 81 -6.16 1.37 0.33
CA PHE A 81 -5.68 2.38 1.27
C PHE A 81 -6.86 3.07 1.94
N HIS A 82 -6.77 3.22 3.27
CA HIS A 82 -7.61 4.15 4.02
C HIS A 82 -6.79 5.37 4.40
N LEU A 83 -7.11 6.51 3.79
CA LEU A 83 -6.41 7.78 3.93
C LEU A 83 -7.15 8.68 4.92
N ILE A 84 -6.42 9.24 5.88
CA ILE A 84 -6.95 10.15 6.89
C ILE A 84 -6.32 11.53 6.71
N PRO A 85 -7.10 12.61 6.65
CA PRO A 85 -6.57 13.96 6.47
C PRO A 85 -5.75 14.40 7.68
N GLU A 86 -4.59 15.00 7.44
CA GLU A 86 -3.71 15.58 8.46
C GLU A 86 -2.85 16.70 7.85
N GLY A 87 -2.83 17.90 8.45
CA GLY A 87 -1.92 18.96 8.05
C GLY A 87 -2.04 19.43 6.58
N GLY A 88 -3.23 19.32 5.97
CA GLY A 88 -3.44 19.66 4.55
C GLY A 88 -3.02 18.56 3.56
N THR A 89 -2.61 17.39 4.07
CA THR A 89 -2.33 16.18 3.29
C THR A 89 -3.07 14.99 3.91
N TYR A 90 -2.68 13.76 3.57
CA TYR A 90 -3.22 12.52 4.14
C TYR A 90 -2.10 11.63 4.69
N TYR A 91 -2.41 10.87 5.73
CA TYR A 91 -1.63 9.70 6.14
C TYR A 91 -2.44 8.42 5.88
N VAL A 92 -1.74 7.29 5.76
CA VAL A 92 -2.34 5.97 5.55
C VAL A 92 -2.65 5.34 6.90
N LEU A 93 -3.92 5.18 7.22
CA LEU A 93 -4.37 4.45 8.42
C LEU A 93 -4.36 2.94 8.17
N ASN A 94 -4.89 2.49 7.04
CA ASN A 94 -4.90 1.09 6.65
C ASN A 94 -4.28 0.90 5.27
N ASP A 95 -3.39 -0.06 5.15
CA ASP A 95 -2.84 -0.58 3.89
C ASP A 95 -3.12 -2.09 3.82
N ILE A 96 -3.87 -2.52 2.82
CA ILE A 96 -4.16 -3.95 2.61
C ILE A 96 -3.71 -4.31 1.21
N PHE A 97 -2.72 -5.19 1.12
CA PHE A 97 -2.10 -5.64 -0.11
C PHE A 97 -2.31 -7.14 -0.33
N ARG A 98 -2.68 -7.49 -1.57
CA ARG A 98 -2.81 -8.88 -2.04
C ARG A 98 -2.25 -9.05 -3.46
N LEU A 99 -1.51 -10.14 -3.67
CA LEU A 99 -1.26 -10.67 -5.00
C LEU A 99 -2.51 -11.40 -5.51
N ILE A 100 -2.78 -11.24 -6.79
CA ILE A 100 -3.86 -11.94 -7.49
C ILE A 100 -3.22 -13.04 -8.31
N TYR A 101 -3.34 -14.27 -7.84
CA TYR A 101 -2.91 -15.46 -8.56
C TYR A 101 -4.01 -15.87 -9.54
N ASP A 102 -3.64 -16.26 -10.75
CA ASP A 102 -4.58 -16.87 -11.68
C ASP A 102 -5.03 -18.24 -11.09
N ALA A 103 -6.32 -18.55 -11.25
CA ALA A 103 -6.95 -19.76 -10.70
C ALA A 103 -6.58 -21.02 -11.48
#